data_AF-A4BVR9-F1
#
_entry.id   AF-A4BVR9-F1
#
_cell.length_a   1.000
_cell.length_b   1.000
_cell.length_c   1.000
_cell.angle_alpha   90.00
_cell.angle_beta   90.00
_cell.angle_gamma   90.00
#
_symmetry.space_group_name_H-M   'P 1'
#
loop_
_entity.id
_entity.type
_entity.pdbx_description
1 polymer ?
#
loop_
_entity_poly.entity_id
_entity_poly.type
_entity_poly.pdbx_seq_one_letter_code
_entity_poly.pdbx_strand_id
1 'polypeptide(L)'
;MSDKWEAHNIPSEDGRMRSPSLTWNDVQGKWHEYKGKARQKWGLLTNDDMDLIGGYYEELSGKIQKVYNISKEEADQQIEEWLKGHEDSSSIGSEGNSTSSI
;
A
#
# COMPACT_ATOMS: atom_id res chain seq x y z
N MET A 1 29.80 42.80 16.91
CA MET A 1 29.48 41.52 17.55
C MET A 1 29.14 40.56 16.43
N SER A 2 29.91 39.49 16.32
CA SER A 2 29.84 38.51 15.23
C SER A 2 29.14 37.27 15.77
N ASP A 3 27.94 36.96 15.28
CA ASP A 3 27.30 35.66 15.50
C ASP A 3 27.37 34.86 14.21
N LYS A 4 28.31 33.93 14.25
CA LYS A 4 28.71 32.97 13.24
C LYS A 4 27.66 31.86 13.12
N TRP A 5 26.96 31.80 12.00
CA TRP A 5 26.15 30.63 11.61
C TRP A 5 26.65 30.09 10.26
N GLU A 6 27.64 29.22 10.32
CA GLU A 6 27.97 28.26 9.25
C GLU A 6 27.08 27.02 9.46
N ALA A 7 26.13 26.78 8.56
CA ALA A 7 25.61 25.43 8.31
C ALA A 7 24.98 25.39 6.92
N HIS A 8 25.44 24.41 6.14
CA HIS A 8 25.05 24.11 4.77
C HIS A 8 23.57 23.70 4.64
N ASN A 9 23.03 23.87 3.43
CA ASN A 9 21.81 23.27 2.85
C ASN A 9 20.43 23.90 3.13
N ILE A 10 19.97 24.67 2.13
CA ILE A 10 18.69 24.62 1.37
C ILE A 10 17.47 23.94 2.04
N PRO A 11 16.28 24.60 2.05
CA PRO A 11 15.05 24.11 2.66
C PRO A 11 14.40 22.99 1.85
N SER A 12 13.92 21.94 2.51
CA SER A 12 12.93 21.00 1.97
C SER A 12 12.33 20.19 3.11
N GLU A 13 11.15 20.56 3.59
CA GLU A 13 10.24 19.57 4.16
C GLU A 13 8.87 19.79 3.53
N ASP A 14 8.74 19.17 2.35
CA ASP A 14 7.53 18.96 1.58
C ASP A 14 6.43 18.33 2.44
N GLY A 15 5.19 18.74 2.16
CA GLY A 15 4.01 18.46 2.95
C GLY A 15 3.75 16.97 3.17
N ARG A 16 3.96 16.50 4.40
CA ARG A 16 3.41 15.22 4.87
C ARG A 16 1.90 15.35 5.10
N MET A 17 1.14 15.63 4.05
CA MET A 17 -0.31 15.54 4.01
C MET A 17 -0.74 14.07 3.90
N ARG A 18 -1.63 13.67 4.82
CA ARG A 18 -2.48 12.46 4.83
C ARG A 18 -1.78 11.13 4.52
N SER A 19 -1.23 10.51 5.55
CA SER A 19 -1.20 9.05 5.62
C SER A 19 -2.65 8.53 5.70
N PRO A 20 -3.13 7.65 4.78
CA PRO A 20 -4.29 6.82 5.08
C PRO A 20 -3.97 6.00 6.33
N SER A 21 -4.95 5.89 7.22
CA SER A 21 -4.81 5.40 8.60
C SER A 21 -4.44 3.93 8.73
N LEU A 22 -4.36 3.19 7.61
CA LEU A 22 -3.81 1.84 7.55
C LEU A 22 -2.64 1.81 6.58
N THR A 23 -1.41 1.80 7.12
CA THR A 23 -0.22 1.68 6.28
C THR A 23 0.12 0.20 6.05
N TRP A 24 0.77 -0.12 4.93
CA TRP A 24 1.29 -1.49 4.70
C TRP A 24 2.19 -1.96 5.86
N ASN A 25 2.87 -1.04 6.53
CA ASN A 25 3.68 -1.30 7.71
C ASN A 25 2.85 -1.89 8.88
N ASP A 26 1.59 -1.47 9.04
CA ASP A 26 0.66 -2.04 10.03
C ASP A 26 0.24 -3.46 9.65
N VAL A 27 0.03 -3.70 8.35
CA VAL A 27 -0.26 -5.03 7.81
C VAL A 27 0.94 -5.97 7.98
N GLN A 28 2.16 -5.49 7.77
CA GLN A 28 3.37 -6.26 8.04
C GLN A 28 3.48 -6.67 9.51
N GLY A 29 3.29 -5.71 10.42
CA GLY A 29 3.35 -5.99 11.86
C GLY A 29 2.28 -6.99 12.33
N LYS A 30 1.13 -7.03 11.66
CA LYS A 30 0.00 -7.92 11.96
C LYS A 30 -0.24 -8.97 10.88
N TRP A 31 0.77 -9.32 10.08
CA TRP A 31 0.58 -10.17 8.89
C TRP A 31 -0.07 -11.51 9.23
N HIS A 32 0.22 -12.06 10.41
CA HIS A 32 -0.41 -13.30 10.87
C HIS A 32 -1.94 -13.24 10.98
N GLU A 33 -2.49 -12.08 11.35
CA GLU A 33 -3.94 -11.86 11.42
C GLU A 33 -4.51 -11.53 10.04
N TYR A 34 -3.80 -10.70 9.28
CA TYR A 34 -4.22 -10.25 7.96
C TYR A 34 -4.11 -11.32 6.88
N LYS A 35 -3.16 -12.27 6.97
CA LYS A 35 -2.98 -13.34 5.97
C LYS A 35 -4.22 -14.20 5.80
N GLY A 36 -5.00 -14.39 6.87
CA GLY A 36 -6.28 -15.11 6.78
C GLY A 36 -7.28 -14.38 5.89
N LYS A 37 -7.37 -13.05 6.03
CA LYS A 37 -8.25 -12.17 5.23
C LYS A 37 -7.72 -12.01 3.79
N ALA A 38 -6.40 -11.90 3.64
CA ALA A 38 -5.73 -11.92 2.34
C ALA A 38 -6.06 -13.23 1.59
N ARG A 39 -5.98 -14.38 2.26
CA ARG A 39 -6.30 -15.69 1.64
C ARG A 39 -7.77 -15.79 1.21
N GLN A 40 -8.67 -15.15 1.94
CA GLN A 40 -10.08 -15.06 1.53
C GLN A 40 -10.27 -14.18 0.30
N LYS A 41 -9.56 -13.05 0.22
CA LYS A 41 -9.58 -12.14 -0.95
C LYS A 41 -8.97 -12.81 -2.18
N TRP A 42 -7.78 -13.39 -2.03
CA TRP A 42 -7.06 -14.09 -3.08
C TRP A 42 -7.14 -15.60 -2.88
N GLY A 43 -8.32 -16.19 -3.12
CA GLY A 43 -8.54 -17.62 -2.94
C GLY A 43 -7.64 -18.55 -3.78
N LEU A 44 -6.93 -18.00 -4.78
CA LEU A 44 -5.92 -18.74 -5.55
C LEU A 44 -4.55 -18.81 -4.84
N LEU A 45 -4.30 -17.91 -3.89
CA LEU A 45 -3.09 -17.93 -3.08
C LEU A 45 -3.30 -18.89 -1.90
N THR A 46 -2.41 -19.87 -1.78
CA THR A 46 -2.48 -20.87 -0.71
C THR A 46 -1.96 -20.30 0.61
N ASN A 47 -2.19 -21.04 1.70
CA ASN A 47 -1.62 -20.66 2.99
C ASN A 47 -0.09 -20.61 2.96
N ASP A 48 0.54 -21.51 2.20
CA ASP A 48 1.99 -21.55 2.00
C ASP A 48 2.48 -20.28 1.30
N ASP A 49 1.78 -19.85 0.23
CA ASP A 49 2.09 -18.61 -0.47
C ASP A 49 2.00 -17.39 0.45
N MET A 50 0.99 -17.34 1.32
CA MET A 50 0.84 -16.26 2.30
C MET A 50 1.95 -16.25 3.34
N ASP A 51 2.41 -17.41 3.77
CA ASP A 51 3.53 -17.54 4.70
C ASP A 51 4.86 -17.15 4.01
N LEU A 52 5.04 -17.49 2.73
CA LEU A 52 6.19 -17.06 1.91
C LEU A 52 6.21 -15.55 1.67
N ILE A 53 5.05 -14.94 1.41
CA ILE A 53 4.91 -13.49 1.22
C ILE A 53 5.37 -12.74 2.47
N GLY A 54 5.18 -13.30 3.68
CA GLY A 54 5.68 -12.71 4.92
C GLY A 54 5.18 -11.29 5.21
N GLY A 55 4.11 -10.85 4.54
CA GLY A 55 3.61 -9.49 4.59
C GLY A 55 4.41 -8.50 3.75
N TYR A 56 5.23 -8.92 2.78
CA TYR A 56 5.89 -8.01 1.85
C TYR A 56 4.97 -7.64 0.69
N TYR A 57 4.80 -6.34 0.44
CA TYR A 57 3.90 -5.82 -0.60
C TYR A 57 4.31 -6.31 -1.99
N GLU A 58 5.61 -6.22 -2.28
CA GLU A 58 6.18 -6.62 -3.56
C GLU A 58 6.03 -8.12 -3.81
N GLU A 59 6.18 -8.95 -2.78
CA GLU A 59 5.99 -10.40 -2.89
C GLU A 59 4.51 -10.75 -3.14
N LEU A 60 3.58 -10.07 -2.43
CA LEU A 60 2.15 -10.25 -2.66
C LEU A 60 1.77 -9.84 -4.09
N SER A 61 2.19 -8.66 -4.53
CA SER A 61 1.94 -8.16 -5.89
C SER A 61 2.53 -9.09 -6.94
N GLY A 62 3.78 -9.50 -6.80
CA GLY A 62 4.44 -10.41 -7.73
C GLY A 62 3.78 -11.78 -7.79
N LYS A 63 3.23 -12.27 -6.67
CA LYS A 63 2.50 -13.54 -6.63
C LYS A 63 1.13 -13.41 -7.29
N ILE A 64 0.38 -12.33 -7.02
CA ILE A 64 -0.92 -12.06 -7.65
C ILE A 64 -0.75 -11.95 -9.17
N GLN A 65 0.25 -11.20 -9.64
CA GLN A 65 0.56 -11.08 -11.07
C GLN A 65 0.74 -12.45 -11.74
N LYS A 66 1.52 -13.36 -11.13
CA LYS A 66 1.78 -14.69 -11.67
C LYS A 66 0.56 -15.62 -11.62
N VAL A 67 -0.21 -15.56 -10.54
CA VAL A 67 -1.33 -16.48 -10.27
C VAL A 67 -2.59 -16.08 -11.03
N TYR A 68 -2.89 -14.79 -11.08
CA TYR A 68 -4.03 -14.24 -11.79
C TYR A 68 -3.70 -13.86 -13.24
N ASN A 69 -2.41 -13.91 -13.62
CA ASN A 69 -1.91 -13.51 -14.93
C ASN A 69 -2.34 -12.08 -15.32
N ILE A 70 -2.21 -11.17 -14.36
CA ILE A 70 -2.58 -9.75 -14.48
C ILE A 70 -1.34 -8.84 -14.46
N SER A 71 -1.55 -7.59 -14.86
CA SER A 71 -0.50 -6.56 -14.83
C SER A 71 -0.16 -6.18 -13.39
N LYS A 72 1.07 -5.69 -13.18
CA LYS A 72 1.51 -5.15 -11.88
C LYS A 72 0.56 -4.09 -11.35
N GLU A 73 0.09 -3.20 -12.21
CA GLU A 73 -0.83 -2.12 -11.85
C GLU A 73 -2.17 -2.66 -11.32
N GLU A 74 -2.73 -3.71 -11.93
CA GLU A 74 -3.96 -4.35 -11.45
C GLU A 74 -3.73 -5.12 -10.14
N ALA A 75 -2.58 -5.76 -9.98
CA ALA A 75 -2.24 -6.43 -8.72
C ALA A 75 -2.10 -5.42 -7.59
N ASP A 76 -1.42 -4.30 -7.84
CA ASP A 76 -1.22 -3.21 -6.90
C ASP A 76 -2.58 -2.60 -6.50
N GLN A 77 -3.46 -2.30 -7.46
CA GLN A 77 -4.82 -1.83 -7.20
C GLN A 77 -5.62 -2.80 -6.31
N GLN A 78 -5.55 -4.11 -6.57
CA GLN A 78 -6.26 -5.09 -5.74
C GLN A 78 -5.76 -5.11 -4.29
N ILE A 79 -4.46 -4.92 -4.07
CA ILE A 79 -3.88 -4.84 -2.73
C ILE A 79 -4.35 -3.55 -2.05
N GLU A 80 -4.31 -2.41 -2.75
CA GLU A 80 -4.79 -1.13 -2.22
C GLU A 80 -6.28 -1.18 -1.87
N GLU A 81 -7.12 -1.76 -2.73
CA GLU A 81 -8.54 -1.97 -2.45
C GLU A 81 -8.75 -2.85 -1.22
N TRP A 82 -7.92 -3.88 -1.06
CA TRP A 82 -7.97 -4.75 0.11
C TRP A 82 -7.56 -4.00 1.39
N LEU A 83 -6.53 -3.16 1.34
CA LEU A 83 -6.14 -2.30 2.47
C LEU A 83 -7.26 -1.33 2.86
N LYS A 84 -7.85 -0.67 1.87
CA LYS A 84 -8.96 0.26 2.07
C LYS A 84 -10.22 -0.41 2.61
N GLY A 85 -10.49 -1.64 2.20
CA GLY A 85 -11.60 -2.45 2.72
C GLY A 85 -11.48 -2.82 4.21
N HIS A 86 -10.30 -2.63 4.81
CA HIS A 86 -10.06 -2.82 6.25
C HIS A 86 -10.09 -1.52 7.06
N GLU A 87 -10.30 -0.37 6.41
CA GLU A 87 -10.63 0.90 7.06
C GLU A 87 -12.15 0.98 7.24
N ASP A 88 -12.70 0.31 8.26
CA ASP A 88 -14.11 0.43 8.60
C ASP A 88 -14.49 1.90 8.87
N SER A 89 -15.29 2.46 7.94
CA SER A 89 -16.26 3.54 8.15
C SER A 89 -15.80 5.00 8.36
N SER A 90 -14.67 5.45 7.82
CA SER A 90 -14.36 6.90 7.85
C SER A 90 -13.77 7.42 6.55
N SER A 91 -14.64 8.06 5.75
CA SER A 91 -14.36 8.95 4.61
C SER A 91 -14.14 8.31 3.23
N ILE A 92 -15.26 8.20 2.51
CA ILE A 92 -15.31 8.09 1.04
C ILE A 92 -15.13 9.49 0.43
N GLY A 93 -14.30 9.60 -0.61
CA GLY A 93 -14.22 10.74 -1.54
C GLY A 93 -12.88 10.69 -2.29
N SER A 94 -12.75 9.99 -3.43
CA SER A 94 -13.22 10.32 -4.79
C SER A 94 -12.11 10.99 -5.60
N GLU A 95 -11.52 10.26 -6.55
CA GLU A 95 -11.09 10.82 -7.83
C GLU A 95 -10.95 9.68 -8.84
N GLY A 96 -12.11 9.30 -9.40
CA GLY A 96 -12.15 8.60 -10.66
C GLY A 96 -11.78 9.58 -11.78
N ASN A 97 -10.77 9.20 -12.56
CA ASN A 97 -10.69 9.41 -14.01
C ASN A 97 -11.74 10.35 -14.66
N SER A 98 -11.31 11.54 -15.08
CA SER A 98 -11.98 12.30 -16.17
C SER A 98 -10.97 13.16 -16.94
N THR A 99 -10.62 12.66 -18.13
CA THR A 99 -10.42 13.38 -19.41
C THR A 99 -9.55 14.65 -19.47
N SER A 100 -8.49 14.57 -20.29
CA SER A 100 -8.21 15.60 -21.29
C SER A 100 -7.96 14.94 -22.65
N SER A 101 -9.05 14.59 -23.32
CA SER A 101 -9.13 14.63 -24.79
C SER A 101 -9.99 15.83 -25.14
N ILE A 102 -9.39 16.83 -25.79
CA ILE A 102 -9.82 17.66 -26.94
C ILE A 102 -8.81 18.81 -27.03
#